data_AF-A0A2E6VS66-F1
#
_entry.id   AF-A0A2E6VS66-F1
#
_cell.length_a   1.000
_cell.length_b   1.000
_cell.length_c   1.000
_cell.angle_alpha   90.00
_cell.angle_beta   90.00
_cell.angle_gamma   90.00
#
_symmetry.space_group_name_H-M   'P 1'
#
loop_
_entity.id
_entity.type
_entity.pdbx_description
1 polymer ?
#
loop_
_entity_poly.entity_id
_entity_poly.type
_entity_poly.pdbx_seq_one_letter_code
_entity_poly.pdbx_strand_id
1 'polypeptide(L)'
;MLALGCLCASTALAYKTVGFRWASEAGPIVYRLDPAGSDDITDGSDHQRIEDAFQAWGCAEGTNLRFSRGPDMTGPGSSGDGLSSVFWIENEAGLSPFGLTENNVAVTINNVIIEQGATVENQETDIILNGVHFQWNSQGQASGNNIPIFPIMLSHIGTMVGLDQSCTAADDPQCPGEDQTILKWFYDYSATTPLPDDVSGLQSLYPADDDSQCEGPFRQGERCENNCDCIGDMVCIPGIYDYNICAPQCTSDANNCPPQFACLFGAKGEDDIAKGTCVQVGTQQLRPIGSYCEVNTQCENNSCLAVADVGRSICRQTCSDDGDCSENTQCLDGVCIGFGPFEGIGCDEEPPSGCACTQNATTDPSAALLLGILFWGFRKRRRP
;
A
#
# COMPACT_ATOMS: atom_id res chain seq x y z
N MET A 1 -42.20 3.59 -18.10
CA MET A 1 -41.55 3.06 -16.88
C MET A 1 -41.16 4.26 -16.03
N LEU A 2 -41.87 4.53 -14.93
CA LEU A 2 -41.43 5.49 -13.92
C LEU A 2 -40.45 4.76 -13.00
N ALA A 3 -39.19 5.15 -13.01
CA ALA A 3 -38.23 4.76 -11.99
C ALA A 3 -38.60 5.54 -10.72
N LEU A 4 -39.25 4.86 -9.78
CA LEU A 4 -39.50 5.39 -8.44
C LEU A 4 -38.15 5.36 -7.71
N GLY A 5 -37.43 6.49 -7.76
CA GLY A 5 -36.19 6.66 -6.99
C GLY A 5 -36.53 6.66 -5.51
N CYS A 6 -36.23 5.54 -4.84
CA CYS A 6 -36.31 5.45 -3.40
C CYS A 6 -35.20 6.34 -2.84
N LEU A 7 -35.57 7.50 -2.30
CA LEU A 7 -34.68 8.32 -1.49
C LEU A 7 -34.44 7.54 -0.20
N CYS A 8 -33.44 6.66 -0.17
CA CYS A 8 -32.92 6.14 1.08
C CYS A 8 -32.49 7.35 1.90
N ALA A 9 -33.18 7.59 3.02
CA ALA A 9 -32.71 8.56 3.99
C ALA A 9 -31.30 8.15 4.37
N SER A 10 -30.30 8.93 3.96
CA SER A 10 -28.94 8.79 4.46
C SER A 10 -29.04 8.89 5.97
N THR A 11 -28.77 7.78 6.66
CA THR A 11 -28.55 7.78 8.09
C THR A 11 -27.46 8.81 8.36
N ALA A 12 -27.74 9.77 9.24
CA ALA A 12 -26.77 10.77 9.61
C ALA A 12 -25.54 10.04 10.17
N LEU A 13 -24.40 10.22 9.51
CA LEU A 13 -23.13 9.60 9.86
C LEU A 13 -22.62 10.24 11.16
N ALA A 14 -22.15 9.43 12.09
CA ALA A 14 -21.76 9.84 13.44
C ALA A 14 -20.29 9.50 13.76
N TYR A 15 -19.56 8.95 12.79
CA TYR A 15 -18.13 8.72 12.91
C TYR A 15 -17.38 9.99 13.31
N LYS A 16 -16.29 9.79 14.04
CA LYS A 16 -15.33 10.84 14.38
C LYS A 16 -13.98 10.48 13.82
N THR A 17 -13.17 11.50 13.57
CA THR A 17 -11.78 11.33 13.16
C THR A 17 -10.88 11.97 14.20
N VAL A 18 -9.71 11.37 14.44
CA VAL A 18 -8.71 11.91 15.37
C VAL A 18 -7.90 13.07 14.78
N GLY A 19 -8.19 13.44 13.52
CA GLY A 19 -7.60 14.60 12.84
C GLY A 19 -6.30 14.32 12.09
N PHE A 20 -5.89 13.06 11.96
CA PHE A 20 -4.81 12.62 11.10
C PHE A 20 -5.27 11.56 10.09
N ARG A 21 -4.48 11.33 9.04
CA ARG A 21 -4.61 10.18 8.13
C ARG A 21 -3.25 9.68 7.70
N TRP A 22 -3.23 8.51 7.08
CA TRP A 22 -2.06 7.99 6.36
C TRP A 22 -2.03 8.52 4.93
N ALA A 23 -0.85 8.65 4.34
CA ALA A 23 -0.68 8.90 2.91
C ALA A 23 -0.91 7.60 2.12
N SER A 24 -2.16 7.12 2.03
CA SER A 24 -2.50 5.88 1.32
C SER A 24 -2.16 5.92 -0.17
N GLU A 25 -2.03 7.12 -0.74
CA GLU A 25 -1.50 7.35 -2.08
C GLU A 25 -0.04 6.92 -2.28
N ALA A 26 0.74 6.80 -1.20
CA ALA A 26 2.13 6.35 -1.26
C ALA A 26 2.25 4.81 -1.33
N GLY A 27 1.17 4.09 -1.04
CA GLY A 27 1.12 2.63 -1.01
C GLY A 27 0.48 2.10 0.29
N PRO A 28 0.54 0.77 0.52
CA PRO A 28 -0.04 0.16 1.70
C PRO A 28 0.70 0.59 2.97
N ILE A 29 -0.04 0.70 4.07
CA ILE A 29 0.55 0.90 5.40
C ILE A 29 1.24 -0.41 5.81
N VAL A 30 2.54 -0.33 6.05
CA VAL A 30 3.33 -1.49 6.46
C VAL A 30 3.27 -1.64 7.98
N TYR A 31 2.74 -2.77 8.45
CA TYR A 31 2.75 -3.13 9.87
C TYR A 31 3.67 -4.34 10.12
N ARG A 32 4.14 -4.48 11.35
CA ARG A 32 5.01 -5.58 11.78
C ARG A 32 4.46 -6.20 13.04
N LEU A 33 4.70 -7.50 13.20
CA LEU A 33 4.28 -8.25 14.37
C LEU A 33 5.50 -8.62 15.20
N ASP A 34 5.33 -8.64 16.52
CA ASP A 34 6.29 -9.32 17.39
C ASP A 34 6.20 -10.83 17.11
N PRO A 35 7.31 -11.49 16.72
CA PRO A 35 7.28 -12.92 16.42
C PRO A 35 6.94 -13.79 17.63
N ALA A 36 7.06 -13.26 18.87
CA ALA A 36 6.68 -13.98 20.07
C ALA A 36 5.16 -14.21 20.18
N GLY A 37 4.34 -13.28 19.65
CA GLY A 37 2.89 -13.35 19.78
C GLY A 37 2.42 -13.21 21.24
N SER A 38 1.26 -13.80 21.57
CA SER A 38 0.76 -13.91 22.94
C SER A 38 1.25 -15.17 23.64
N ASP A 39 1.58 -15.08 24.93
CA ASP A 39 1.92 -16.24 25.76
C ASP A 39 0.74 -17.23 25.93
N ASP A 40 -0.50 -16.80 25.68
CA ASP A 40 -1.70 -17.64 25.79
C ASP A 40 -1.96 -18.53 24.56
N ILE A 41 -1.35 -18.22 23.41
CA ILE A 41 -1.65 -18.83 22.11
C ILE A 41 -0.35 -19.31 21.45
N THR A 42 -0.15 -20.62 21.39
CA THR A 42 1.12 -21.21 20.92
C THR A 42 1.08 -21.73 19.49
N ASP A 43 -0.05 -21.63 18.80
CA ASP A 43 -0.27 -22.19 17.45
C ASP A 43 -0.16 -21.14 16.33
N GLY A 44 0.17 -19.89 16.66
CA GLY A 44 0.25 -18.76 15.72
C GLY A 44 -1.10 -18.24 15.25
N SER A 45 -2.22 -18.73 15.81
CA SER A 45 -3.55 -18.24 15.44
C SER A 45 -3.80 -16.79 15.87
N ASP A 46 -3.03 -16.27 16.81
CA ASP A 46 -3.00 -14.86 17.22
C ASP A 46 -2.51 -13.93 16.09
N HIS A 47 -1.38 -14.25 15.46
CA HIS A 47 -0.89 -13.50 14.30
C HIS A 47 -1.91 -13.53 13.17
N GLN A 48 -2.47 -14.70 12.85
CA GLN A 48 -3.51 -14.82 11.83
C GLN A 48 -4.72 -13.92 12.16
N ARG A 49 -5.16 -13.85 13.42
CA ARG A 49 -6.28 -12.96 13.81
C ARG A 49 -5.96 -11.48 13.67
N ILE A 50 -4.70 -11.08 13.88
CA ILE A 50 -4.27 -9.70 13.60
C ILE A 50 -4.32 -9.42 12.10
N GLU A 51 -3.79 -10.33 11.29
CA GLU A 51 -3.80 -10.21 9.83
C GLU A 51 -5.24 -10.14 9.28
N ASP A 52 -6.13 -11.01 9.76
CA ASP A 52 -7.56 -10.99 9.41
C ASP A 52 -8.18 -9.61 9.72
N ALA A 53 -7.82 -8.98 10.83
CA ALA A 53 -8.36 -7.68 11.24
C ALA A 53 -7.83 -6.53 10.36
N PHE A 54 -6.55 -6.56 9.98
CA PHE A 54 -5.99 -5.63 8.99
C PHE A 54 -6.66 -5.81 7.63
N GLN A 55 -6.86 -7.06 7.21
CA GLN A 55 -7.55 -7.37 5.96
C GLN A 55 -8.98 -6.84 5.98
N ALA A 56 -9.72 -7.00 7.08
CA ALA A 56 -11.09 -6.50 7.18
C ALA A 56 -11.19 -4.97 6.96
N TRP A 57 -10.22 -4.20 7.45
CA TRP A 57 -10.12 -2.76 7.17
C TRP A 57 -9.68 -2.45 5.74
N GLY A 58 -8.66 -3.17 5.23
CA GLY A 58 -8.17 -3.00 3.85
C GLY A 58 -9.18 -3.41 2.78
N CYS A 59 -10.11 -4.31 3.12
CA CYS A 59 -11.19 -4.80 2.26
C CYS A 59 -12.49 -4.01 2.38
N ALA A 60 -12.55 -2.95 3.20
CA ALA A 60 -13.77 -2.17 3.32
C ALA A 60 -14.15 -1.54 1.97
N GLU A 61 -15.44 -1.57 1.64
CA GLU A 61 -15.91 -1.10 0.34
C GLU A 61 -15.67 0.41 0.16
N GLY A 62 -15.25 0.83 -1.03
CA GLY A 62 -15.13 2.24 -1.38
C GLY A 62 -13.93 2.95 -0.77
N THR A 63 -12.95 2.22 -0.21
CA THR A 63 -11.70 2.80 0.30
C THR A 63 -10.46 2.38 -0.50
N ASN A 64 -9.50 3.31 -0.59
CA ASN A 64 -8.14 3.04 -1.08
C ASN A 64 -7.15 2.58 -0.01
N LEU A 65 -7.58 2.46 1.25
CA LEU A 65 -6.73 2.04 2.35
C LEU A 65 -6.28 0.59 2.14
N ARG A 66 -4.98 0.34 2.26
CA ARG A 66 -4.37 -0.99 2.15
C ARG A 66 -3.29 -1.19 3.19
N PHE A 67 -3.03 -2.46 3.51
CA PHE A 67 -2.03 -2.85 4.48
C PHE A 67 -1.10 -3.91 3.89
N SER A 68 0.13 -3.93 4.37
CA SER A 68 1.08 -4.98 4.05
C SER A 68 1.82 -5.42 5.32
N ARG A 69 1.96 -6.73 5.49
CA ARG A 69 2.80 -7.28 6.56
C ARG A 69 4.27 -7.13 6.15
N GLY A 70 5.02 -6.37 6.94
CA GLY A 70 6.47 -6.31 6.88
C GLY A 70 7.11 -7.49 7.63
N PRO A 71 8.46 -7.53 7.67
CA PRO A 71 9.17 -8.54 8.44
C PRO A 71 8.87 -8.37 9.93
N ASP A 72 8.89 -9.49 10.64
CA ASP A 72 8.73 -9.50 12.09
C ASP A 72 9.77 -8.62 12.78
N MET A 73 9.38 -8.04 13.90
CA MET A 73 10.24 -7.14 14.66
C MET A 73 11.33 -7.90 15.41
N THR A 74 12.38 -7.18 15.80
CA THR A 74 13.44 -7.71 16.67
C THR A 74 13.27 -7.15 18.09
N GLY A 75 12.22 -7.63 18.77
CA GLY A 75 11.85 -7.19 20.12
C GLY A 75 10.61 -6.29 20.15
N PRO A 76 10.24 -5.78 21.33
CA PRO A 76 9.08 -4.89 21.47
C PRO A 76 9.31 -3.61 20.67
N GLY A 77 8.26 -3.13 20.00
CA GLY A 77 8.30 -1.91 19.20
C GLY A 77 8.80 -0.72 20.02
N SER A 78 9.52 0.21 19.37
CA SER A 78 9.98 1.44 20.02
C SER A 78 9.32 2.63 19.36
N SER A 79 8.43 3.31 20.11
CA SER A 79 7.81 4.53 19.62
C SER A 79 8.86 5.55 19.14
N GLY A 80 8.70 6.05 17.92
CA GLY A 80 9.60 6.98 17.26
C GLY A 80 10.58 6.34 16.27
N ASP A 81 10.44 5.05 15.94
CA ASP A 81 11.32 4.36 14.99
C ASP A 81 10.80 4.37 13.54
N GLY A 82 9.60 4.95 13.31
CA GLY A 82 8.98 5.04 12.00
C GLY A 82 8.40 3.72 11.48
N LEU A 83 8.17 2.74 12.37
CA LEU A 83 7.52 1.48 12.05
C LEU A 83 6.14 1.41 12.70
N SER A 84 5.18 0.75 12.04
CA SER A 84 3.93 0.40 12.71
C SER A 84 4.02 -1.02 13.27
N SER A 85 3.70 -1.19 14.54
CA SER A 85 3.99 -2.42 15.29
C SER A 85 2.76 -2.93 16.01
N VAL A 86 2.59 -4.26 16.09
CA VAL A 86 1.62 -4.90 16.99
C VAL A 86 2.36 -5.91 17.85
N PHE A 87 2.23 -5.78 19.17
CA PHE A 87 2.93 -6.66 20.12
C PHE A 87 2.22 -6.78 21.45
N TRP A 88 2.54 -7.85 22.18
CA TRP A 88 2.09 -8.07 23.54
C TRP A 88 3.14 -7.64 24.55
N ILE A 89 2.66 -7.15 25.69
CA ILE A 89 3.49 -7.00 26.88
C ILE A 89 3.03 -8.01 27.92
N GLU A 90 3.92 -8.97 28.18
CA GLU A 90 3.70 -10.12 29.07
C GLU A 90 4.33 -9.92 30.46
N ASN A 91 4.72 -8.69 30.82
CA ASN A 91 5.23 -8.38 32.16
C ASN A 91 4.81 -6.98 32.66
N GLU A 92 4.54 -6.87 33.97
CA GLU A 92 4.08 -5.64 34.64
C GLU A 92 4.97 -4.42 34.39
N ALA A 93 6.29 -4.63 34.42
CA ALA A 93 7.25 -3.55 34.24
C ALA A 93 7.17 -2.92 32.84
N GLY A 94 6.81 -3.72 31.82
CA GLY A 94 6.59 -3.25 30.46
C GLY A 94 5.28 -2.48 30.26
N LEU A 95 4.24 -2.74 31.05
CA LEU A 95 2.93 -2.09 30.88
C LEU A 95 2.91 -0.65 31.40
N SER A 96 3.59 -0.41 32.51
CA SER A 96 3.54 0.88 33.21
C SER A 96 3.94 2.09 32.35
N PRO A 97 4.99 2.04 31.49
CA PRO A 97 5.31 3.14 30.58
C PRO A 97 4.18 3.54 29.62
N PHE A 98 3.29 2.61 29.29
CA PHE A 98 2.16 2.83 28.38
C PHE A 98 0.83 3.07 29.11
N GLY A 99 0.85 3.11 30.45
CA GLY A 99 -0.35 3.31 31.26
C GLY A 99 -1.36 2.16 31.19
N LEU A 100 -0.94 0.97 30.72
CA LEU A 100 -1.79 -0.21 30.69
C LEU A 100 -1.95 -0.79 32.10
N THR A 101 -3.18 -1.13 32.47
CA THR A 101 -3.57 -1.66 33.78
C THR A 101 -4.61 -2.78 33.61
N GLU A 102 -5.09 -3.38 34.71
CA GLU A 102 -6.21 -4.33 34.71
C GLU A 102 -7.52 -3.80 34.10
N ASN A 103 -7.62 -2.51 33.79
CA ASN A 103 -8.81 -1.89 33.18
C ASN A 103 -8.68 -1.64 31.66
N ASN A 104 -7.52 -1.92 31.05
CA ASN A 104 -7.26 -1.61 29.65
C ASN A 104 -6.62 -2.82 28.95
N VAL A 105 -7.33 -3.37 27.96
CA VAL A 105 -6.89 -4.56 27.20
C VAL A 105 -5.78 -4.23 26.20
N ALA A 106 -5.75 -3.02 25.67
CA ALA A 106 -4.75 -2.57 24.71
C ALA A 106 -4.71 -1.04 24.62
N VAL A 107 -3.68 -0.51 23.95
CA VAL A 107 -3.55 0.92 23.61
C VAL A 107 -2.99 1.06 22.19
N THR A 108 -3.46 2.08 21.47
CA THR A 108 -2.90 2.51 20.18
C THR A 108 -2.17 3.83 20.37
N ILE A 109 -0.90 3.87 19.99
CA ILE A 109 -0.05 5.07 20.08
C ILE A 109 0.29 5.48 18.66
N ASN A 110 -0.15 6.67 18.25
CA ASN A 110 0.13 7.20 16.92
C ASN A 110 1.22 8.28 17.00
N ASN A 111 2.17 8.23 16.06
CA ASN A 111 3.21 9.22 15.91
C ASN A 111 2.95 10.06 14.65
N VAL A 112 2.49 11.28 14.86
CA VAL A 112 2.02 12.16 13.78
C VAL A 112 2.98 13.31 13.52
N ILE A 113 3.18 13.63 12.25
CA ILE A 113 3.89 14.84 11.84
C ILE A 113 2.86 15.95 11.59
N ILE A 114 3.05 17.07 12.29
CA ILE A 114 2.27 18.29 12.08
C ILE A 114 3.09 19.22 11.20
N GLU A 115 2.80 19.23 9.90
CA GLU A 115 3.32 20.25 9.01
C GLU A 115 2.55 21.57 9.21
N GLN A 116 3.26 22.71 9.22
CA GLN A 116 2.68 24.01 9.53
C GLN A 116 1.54 24.37 8.56
N GLY A 117 0.29 24.14 8.99
CA GLY A 117 -0.93 24.48 8.25
C GLY A 117 -1.47 23.40 7.30
N ALA A 118 -0.94 22.17 7.33
CA ALA A 118 -1.38 21.06 6.48
C ALA A 118 -1.98 19.90 7.27
N THR A 119 -2.55 18.94 6.54
CA THR A 119 -3.07 17.66 7.02
C THR A 119 -2.06 16.99 7.95
N VAL A 120 -2.51 16.52 9.11
CA VAL A 120 -1.67 15.74 10.02
C VAL A 120 -1.49 14.35 9.42
N GLU A 121 -0.26 13.98 9.11
CA GLU A 121 0.06 12.67 8.55
C GLU A 121 0.59 11.75 9.65
N ASN A 122 0.02 10.56 9.74
CA ASN A 122 0.54 9.52 10.60
C ASN A 122 1.74 8.84 9.95
N GLN A 123 2.83 8.68 10.68
CA GLN A 123 4.05 8.03 10.19
C GLN A 123 4.27 6.66 10.80
N GLU A 124 3.72 6.43 12.00
CA GLU A 124 4.00 5.26 12.80
C GLU A 124 2.85 5.04 13.78
N THR A 125 2.49 3.78 13.99
CA THR A 125 1.54 3.40 15.02
C THR A 125 1.95 2.12 15.73
N ASP A 126 2.01 2.17 17.05
CA ASP A 126 2.14 0.99 17.89
C ASP A 126 0.78 0.59 18.49
N ILE A 127 0.39 -0.66 18.32
CA ILE A 127 -0.72 -1.29 19.02
C ILE A 127 -0.15 -2.25 20.05
N ILE A 128 -0.39 -1.95 21.32
CA ILE A 128 0.21 -2.66 22.45
C ILE A 128 -0.88 -3.40 23.20
N LEU A 129 -0.77 -4.72 23.25
CA LEU A 129 -1.73 -5.64 23.86
C LEU A 129 -1.29 -6.01 25.28
N ASN A 130 -2.21 -5.94 26.25
CA ASN A 130 -1.95 -6.26 27.65
C ASN A 130 -2.06 -7.77 27.89
N GLY A 131 -0.93 -8.48 27.86
CA GLY A 131 -0.87 -9.92 28.14
C GLY A 131 -0.77 -10.27 29.64
N VAL A 132 -0.45 -9.31 30.49
CA VAL A 132 -0.34 -9.55 31.95
C VAL A 132 -1.69 -9.74 32.63
N HIS A 133 -2.66 -8.88 32.31
CA HIS A 133 -3.92 -8.80 33.05
C HIS A 133 -5.07 -9.55 32.36
N PHE A 134 -4.91 -9.84 31.07
CA PHE A 134 -5.92 -10.46 30.22
C PHE A 134 -5.34 -11.71 29.58
N GLN A 135 -6.20 -12.72 29.44
CA GLN A 135 -5.91 -13.92 28.66
C GLN A 135 -6.42 -13.73 27.24
N TRP A 136 -5.66 -14.13 26.24
CA TRP A 136 -6.04 -13.97 24.84
C TRP A 136 -6.58 -15.25 24.22
N ASN A 137 -7.55 -15.13 23.32
CA ASN A 137 -8.02 -16.24 22.50
C ASN A 137 -8.27 -15.85 21.04
N SER A 138 -8.19 -16.85 20.16
CA SER A 138 -8.47 -16.73 18.72
C SER A 138 -9.86 -17.21 18.30
N GLN A 139 -10.74 -17.55 19.26
CA GLN A 139 -12.03 -18.22 19.02
C GLN A 139 -13.23 -17.27 18.93
N GLY A 140 -13.05 -15.98 19.22
CA GLY A 140 -14.10 -14.96 19.05
C GLY A 140 -15.14 -14.92 20.18
N GLN A 141 -14.87 -15.54 21.33
CA GLN A 141 -15.77 -15.51 22.49
C GLN A 141 -15.06 -14.91 23.70
N ALA A 142 -15.64 -13.84 24.24
CA ALA A 142 -15.17 -13.26 25.49
C ALA A 142 -15.75 -13.99 26.70
N SER A 143 -14.93 -14.21 27.71
CA SER A 143 -15.35 -14.80 29.00
C SER A 143 -14.48 -14.29 30.15
N GLY A 144 -14.99 -13.32 30.90
CA GLY A 144 -14.21 -12.66 31.96
C GLY A 144 -12.98 -11.97 31.37
N ASN A 145 -11.79 -12.33 31.86
CA ASN A 145 -10.52 -11.80 31.34
C ASN A 145 -10.02 -12.53 30.09
N ASN A 146 -10.74 -13.52 29.57
CA ASN A 146 -10.41 -14.18 28.31
C ASN A 146 -11.00 -13.37 27.14
N ILE A 147 -10.15 -12.70 26.38
CA ILE A 147 -10.50 -11.68 25.38
C ILE A 147 -10.17 -12.17 23.97
N PRO A 148 -11.12 -12.12 23.01
CA PRO A 148 -10.84 -12.48 21.63
C PRO A 148 -10.03 -11.39 20.91
N ILE A 149 -8.96 -11.78 20.23
CA ILE A 149 -8.02 -10.86 19.56
C ILE A 149 -8.70 -10.01 18.48
N PHE A 150 -9.41 -10.66 17.56
CA PHE A 150 -9.94 -10.03 16.36
C PHE A 150 -10.77 -8.74 16.60
N PRO A 151 -11.81 -8.72 17.46
CA PRO A 151 -12.59 -7.50 17.69
C PRO A 151 -11.81 -6.40 18.42
N ILE A 152 -10.82 -6.76 19.26
CA ILE A 152 -9.91 -5.76 19.84
C ILE A 152 -9.07 -5.14 18.73
N MET A 153 -8.48 -5.96 17.87
CA MET A 153 -7.67 -5.47 16.76
C MET A 153 -8.46 -4.62 15.78
N LEU A 154 -9.71 -4.99 15.46
CA LEU A 154 -10.59 -4.13 14.66
C LEU A 154 -10.69 -2.71 15.25
N SER A 155 -10.96 -2.60 16.56
CA SER A 155 -11.10 -1.31 17.24
C SER A 155 -9.79 -0.49 17.22
N HIS A 156 -8.68 -1.15 17.54
CA HIS A 156 -7.37 -0.50 17.62
C HIS A 156 -6.81 -0.11 16.25
N ILE A 157 -7.07 -0.91 15.20
CA ILE A 157 -6.72 -0.58 13.82
C ILE A 157 -7.59 0.57 13.29
N GLY A 158 -8.88 0.63 13.66
CA GLY A 158 -9.72 1.79 13.34
C GLY A 158 -9.13 3.10 13.88
N THR A 159 -8.59 3.06 15.10
CA THR A 159 -7.87 4.19 15.69
C THR A 159 -6.55 4.48 14.96
N MET A 160 -5.81 3.43 14.58
CA MET A 160 -4.56 3.54 13.80
C MET A 160 -4.78 4.27 12.46
N VAL A 161 -5.93 4.06 11.81
CA VAL A 161 -6.25 4.67 10.51
C VAL A 161 -6.90 6.03 10.62
N GLY A 162 -6.97 6.62 11.81
CA GLY A 162 -7.45 8.00 11.97
C GLY A 162 -8.93 8.14 12.30
N LEU A 163 -9.63 7.04 12.62
CA LEU A 163 -10.97 7.11 13.20
C LEU A 163 -10.88 7.26 14.72
N ASP A 164 -11.87 7.91 15.33
CA ASP A 164 -12.00 8.06 16.78
C ASP A 164 -13.24 7.32 17.26
N GLN A 165 -13.35 7.12 18.57
CA GLN A 165 -14.56 6.59 19.17
C GLN A 165 -15.74 7.52 18.86
N SER A 166 -16.78 6.99 18.21
CA SER A 166 -17.95 7.79 17.82
C SER A 166 -18.63 8.42 19.05
N CYS A 167 -18.49 7.82 20.24
CA CYS A 167 -18.96 8.38 21.50
C CYS A 167 -17.98 8.13 22.67
N THR A 168 -17.96 9.06 23.63
CA THR A 168 -17.07 9.01 24.80
C THR A 168 -17.73 8.41 26.04
N ALA A 169 -19.04 8.16 25.98
CA ALA A 169 -19.82 7.61 27.08
C ALA A 169 -21.03 6.82 26.57
N ALA A 170 -21.49 5.84 27.36
CA ALA A 170 -22.63 4.98 27.04
C ALA A 170 -23.96 5.70 26.91
N ASP A 171 -24.09 6.83 27.62
CA ASP A 171 -25.29 7.63 27.71
C ASP A 171 -25.29 8.82 26.74
N ASP A 172 -24.29 8.94 25.87
CA ASP A 172 -24.29 9.94 24.81
C ASP A 172 -25.45 9.64 23.83
N PRO A 173 -26.51 10.48 23.78
CA PRO A 173 -27.66 10.24 22.92
C PRO A 173 -27.33 10.35 21.43
N GLN A 174 -26.12 10.81 21.09
CA GLN A 174 -25.60 10.85 19.73
C GLN A 174 -24.76 9.61 19.38
N CYS A 175 -24.56 8.68 20.33
CA CYS A 175 -23.79 7.47 20.05
C CYS A 175 -24.54 6.61 19.02
N PRO A 176 -23.85 6.11 17.97
CA PRO A 176 -24.42 5.14 17.07
C PRO A 176 -24.90 3.88 17.83
N GLY A 177 -25.87 3.17 17.26
CA GLY A 177 -26.27 1.86 17.77
C GLY A 177 -25.11 0.86 17.77
N GLU A 178 -25.24 -0.22 18.55
CA GLU A 178 -24.19 -1.27 18.64
C GLU A 178 -23.86 -1.91 17.29
N ASP A 179 -24.81 -1.89 16.36
CA ASP A 179 -24.73 -2.42 15.00
C ASP A 179 -24.17 -1.41 13.97
N GLN A 180 -23.80 -0.19 14.41
CA GLN A 180 -23.38 0.88 13.52
C GLN A 180 -21.86 1.16 13.57
N THR A 181 -21.21 0.99 14.72
CA THR A 181 -19.75 1.24 14.88
C THR A 181 -19.09 0.23 15.82
N ILE A 182 -17.87 -0.19 15.47
CA ILE A 182 -16.98 -0.97 16.33
C ILE A 182 -16.12 -0.06 17.24
N LEU A 183 -16.06 1.25 16.96
CA LEU A 183 -15.31 2.26 17.69
C LEU A 183 -16.15 2.87 18.80
N LYS A 184 -16.55 2.02 19.75
CA LYS A 184 -17.28 2.41 20.96
C LYS A 184 -16.41 2.24 22.21
N TRP A 185 -16.82 2.89 23.30
CA TRP A 185 -16.13 2.82 24.59
C TRP A 185 -16.09 1.41 25.21
N PHE A 186 -16.89 0.46 24.71
CA PHE A 186 -16.91 -0.96 25.10
C PHE A 186 -16.79 -1.84 23.87
N TYR A 187 -16.08 -2.97 23.98
CA TYR A 187 -15.83 -3.83 22.82
C TYR A 187 -17.06 -4.66 22.42
N ASP A 188 -17.34 -4.67 21.11
CA ASP A 188 -18.22 -5.69 20.52
C ASP A 188 -17.43 -6.94 20.20
N TYR A 189 -17.55 -7.97 21.03
CA TYR A 189 -16.83 -9.20 20.78
C TYR A 189 -17.39 -10.03 19.62
N SER A 190 -18.53 -9.63 19.03
CA SER A 190 -19.16 -10.33 17.91
C SER A 190 -18.83 -9.74 16.54
N ALA A 191 -18.16 -8.57 16.49
CA ALA A 191 -17.80 -7.91 15.24
C ALA A 191 -16.80 -8.74 14.43
N THR A 192 -17.11 -8.98 13.16
CA THR A 192 -16.25 -9.71 12.20
C THR A 192 -15.73 -8.83 11.07
N THR A 193 -16.11 -7.55 11.02
CA THR A 193 -15.79 -6.59 9.96
C THR A 193 -16.09 -5.16 10.47
N PRO A 194 -15.50 -4.09 9.89
CA PRO A 194 -15.96 -2.73 10.14
C PRO A 194 -17.46 -2.56 9.87
N LEU A 195 -18.15 -1.78 10.71
CA LEU A 195 -19.59 -1.54 10.60
C LEU A 195 -19.88 -0.29 9.73
N PRO A 196 -21.15 -0.04 9.32
CA PRO A 196 -21.45 0.99 8.33
C PRO A 196 -20.97 2.42 8.67
N ASP A 197 -21.00 2.83 9.94
CA ASP A 197 -20.48 4.15 10.38
C ASP A 197 -18.95 4.20 10.23
N ASP A 198 -18.27 3.10 10.58
CA ASP A 198 -16.83 2.96 10.46
C ASP A 198 -16.37 3.00 8.99
N VAL A 199 -17.06 2.27 8.11
CA VAL A 199 -16.80 2.26 6.66
C VAL A 199 -17.02 3.67 6.08
N SER A 200 -18.06 4.37 6.52
CA SER A 200 -18.31 5.74 6.07
C SER A 200 -17.23 6.71 6.52
N GLY A 201 -16.74 6.57 7.75
CA GLY A 201 -15.58 7.32 8.23
C GLY A 201 -14.33 7.02 7.42
N LEU A 202 -14.10 5.74 7.10
CA LEU A 202 -12.97 5.31 6.30
C LEU A 202 -13.02 5.87 4.87
N GLN A 203 -14.18 5.81 4.20
CA GLN A 203 -14.38 6.42 2.89
C GLN A 203 -14.15 7.94 2.88
N SER A 204 -14.40 8.61 4.01
CA SER A 204 -14.15 10.04 4.14
C SER A 204 -12.65 10.38 4.21
N LEU A 205 -11.85 9.48 4.81
CA LEU A 205 -10.39 9.65 4.97
C LEU A 205 -9.61 9.13 3.76
N TYR A 206 -10.12 8.07 3.13
CA TYR A 206 -9.42 7.23 2.16
C TYR A 206 -10.35 6.84 1.00
N PRO A 207 -10.95 7.80 0.27
CA PRO A 207 -11.89 7.46 -0.80
C PRO A 207 -11.19 6.66 -1.90
N ALA A 208 -11.82 5.57 -2.34
CA ALA A 208 -11.41 4.89 -3.56
C ALA A 208 -11.77 5.73 -4.79
N ASP A 209 -10.78 5.93 -5.66
CA ASP A 209 -10.85 6.67 -6.92
C ASP A 209 -10.58 5.80 -8.15
N ASP A 210 -10.44 4.49 -7.94
CA ASP A 210 -10.13 3.50 -8.97
C ASP A 210 -10.88 2.18 -8.72
N ASP A 211 -10.65 1.20 -9.61
CA ASP A 211 -11.33 -0.09 -9.56
C ASP A 211 -10.68 -1.12 -8.61
N SER A 212 -9.65 -0.73 -7.86
CA SER A 212 -8.95 -1.67 -6.96
C SER A 212 -9.87 -2.20 -5.87
N GLN A 213 -9.79 -3.51 -5.65
CA GLN A 213 -10.50 -4.20 -4.58
C GLN A 213 -9.48 -4.90 -3.68
N CYS A 214 -9.96 -5.50 -2.60
CA CYS A 214 -9.11 -6.26 -1.69
C CYS A 214 -8.43 -7.47 -2.35
N GLU A 215 -9.15 -8.09 -3.30
CA GLU A 215 -8.68 -9.26 -4.07
C GLU A 215 -8.12 -8.85 -5.44
N GLY A 216 -7.85 -7.56 -5.64
CA GLY A 216 -7.32 -7.01 -6.88
C GLY A 216 -8.36 -6.36 -7.80
N PRO A 217 -7.93 -5.62 -8.84
CA PRO A 217 -6.54 -5.34 -9.16
C PRO A 217 -5.86 -4.48 -8.08
N PHE A 218 -4.59 -4.74 -7.83
CA PHE A 218 -3.76 -4.22 -6.76
C PHE A 218 -3.10 -2.90 -7.16
N ARG A 219 -3.04 -1.97 -6.22
CA ARG A 219 -2.39 -0.66 -6.32
C ARG A 219 -0.89 -0.79 -6.08
N GLN A 220 -0.21 0.33 -6.25
CA GLN A 220 1.22 0.44 -5.97
C GLN A 220 1.59 -0.07 -4.57
N GLY A 221 2.64 -0.88 -4.50
CA GLY A 221 3.21 -1.43 -3.27
C GLY A 221 2.45 -2.61 -2.70
N GLU A 222 1.25 -2.92 -3.21
CA GLU A 222 0.50 -4.12 -2.85
C GLU A 222 1.10 -5.36 -3.52
N ARG A 223 0.94 -6.51 -2.85
CA ARG A 223 1.49 -7.78 -3.31
C ARG A 223 0.81 -8.27 -4.59
N CYS A 224 1.59 -8.75 -5.55
CA CYS A 224 1.11 -9.34 -6.79
C CYS A 224 1.81 -10.67 -7.06
N GLU A 225 1.18 -11.52 -7.86
CA GLU A 225 1.81 -12.71 -8.43
C GLU A 225 2.28 -12.45 -9.86
N ASN A 226 1.51 -11.65 -10.61
CA ASN A 226 1.78 -11.30 -12.00
C ASN A 226 1.26 -9.91 -12.37
N ASN A 227 1.57 -9.43 -13.58
CA ASN A 227 1.18 -8.09 -14.05
C ASN A 227 -0.34 -7.88 -14.14
N CYS A 228 -1.14 -8.93 -14.39
CA CYS A 228 -2.60 -8.82 -14.49
C CYS A 228 -3.26 -8.60 -13.13
N ASP A 229 -2.52 -8.82 -12.05
CA ASP A 229 -3.01 -8.51 -10.72
C ASP A 229 -2.91 -7.01 -10.43
N CYS A 230 -2.12 -6.25 -11.20
CA CYS A 230 -1.88 -4.83 -10.95
C CYS A 230 -2.86 -3.91 -11.69
N ILE A 231 -3.18 -2.77 -11.10
CA ILE A 231 -4.07 -1.79 -11.72
C ILE A 231 -3.38 -0.99 -12.83
N GLY A 232 -4.11 -0.76 -13.93
CA GLY A 232 -3.67 0.11 -15.03
C GLY A 232 -2.42 -0.43 -15.73
N ASP A 233 -1.41 0.43 -15.87
CA ASP A 233 -0.14 0.13 -16.55
C ASP A 233 0.98 -0.25 -15.55
N MET A 234 0.63 -0.60 -14.31
CA MET A 234 1.61 -1.06 -13.32
C MET A 234 2.14 -2.45 -13.67
N VAL A 235 3.36 -2.73 -13.23
CA VAL A 235 4.03 -4.03 -13.44
C VAL A 235 4.32 -4.68 -12.09
N CYS A 236 4.22 -6.01 -12.06
CA CYS A 236 4.56 -6.81 -10.90
C CYS A 236 6.07 -7.04 -10.86
N ILE A 237 6.75 -6.48 -9.86
CA ILE A 237 8.21 -6.54 -9.70
C ILE A 237 8.60 -7.08 -8.33
N PRO A 238 9.82 -7.62 -8.16
CA PRO A 238 10.33 -7.98 -6.84
C PRO A 238 10.32 -6.79 -5.87
N GLY A 239 9.71 -6.97 -4.69
CA GLY A 239 9.76 -6.04 -3.58
C GLY A 239 10.93 -6.33 -2.62
N ILE A 240 11.04 -5.56 -1.54
CA ILE A 240 12.15 -5.68 -0.57
C ILE A 240 11.95 -6.78 0.48
N TYR A 241 10.82 -7.47 0.46
CA TYR A 241 10.38 -8.41 1.50
C TYR A 241 10.11 -9.83 0.96
N ASP A 242 10.89 -10.27 -0.05
CA ASP A 242 10.78 -11.59 -0.71
C ASP A 242 9.40 -11.89 -1.34
N TYR A 243 8.62 -10.86 -1.65
CA TYR A 243 7.41 -10.95 -2.45
C TYR A 243 7.40 -9.88 -3.52
N ASN A 244 6.62 -10.10 -4.59
CA ASN A 244 6.47 -9.12 -5.65
C ASN A 244 5.40 -8.09 -5.28
N ILE A 245 5.57 -6.88 -5.80
CA ILE A 245 4.65 -5.76 -5.61
C ILE A 245 4.29 -5.11 -6.95
N CYS A 246 3.12 -4.51 -7.02
CA CYS A 246 2.75 -3.66 -8.14
C CYS A 246 3.52 -2.34 -8.06
N ALA A 247 4.13 -1.94 -9.17
CA ALA A 247 4.86 -0.68 -9.24
C ALA A 247 4.61 0.05 -10.55
N PRO A 248 4.55 1.40 -10.53
CA PRO A 248 4.44 2.16 -11.75
C PRO A 248 5.75 2.16 -12.54
N GLN A 249 5.62 2.44 -13.82
CA GLN A 249 6.74 2.75 -14.70
C GLN A 249 7.11 4.24 -14.58
N CYS A 250 8.37 4.54 -14.90
CA CYS A 250 8.92 5.89 -14.84
C CYS A 250 9.84 6.19 -16.04
N THR A 251 10.15 7.46 -16.26
CA THR A 251 10.98 7.88 -17.41
C THR A 251 11.98 8.95 -17.05
N SER A 252 13.02 9.09 -17.88
CA SER A 252 14.02 10.15 -17.74
C SER A 252 13.45 11.55 -17.97
N ASP A 253 12.20 11.70 -18.39
CA ASP A 253 11.54 13.00 -18.48
C ASP A 253 10.64 13.26 -17.27
N ALA A 254 10.05 12.21 -16.71
CA ALA A 254 9.18 12.26 -15.55
C ALA A 254 9.62 11.23 -14.48
N ASN A 255 10.27 11.72 -13.42
CA ASN A 255 10.46 10.93 -12.20
C ASN A 255 9.17 10.98 -11.37
N ASN A 256 8.20 10.19 -11.77
CA ASN A 256 6.87 10.06 -11.15
C ASN A 256 6.81 8.95 -10.10
N CYS A 257 7.95 8.39 -9.67
CA CYS A 257 7.95 7.40 -8.59
C CYS A 257 7.48 8.02 -7.29
N PRO A 258 6.50 7.40 -6.59
CA PRO A 258 6.02 7.95 -5.34
C PRO A 258 7.04 7.86 -4.20
N PRO A 259 6.71 8.42 -3.03
CA PRO A 259 7.54 8.26 -1.83
C PRO A 259 7.84 6.79 -1.56
N GLN A 260 9.03 6.48 -1.06
CA GLN A 260 9.54 5.11 -0.87
C GLN A 260 9.83 4.32 -2.15
N PHE A 261 9.77 4.94 -3.33
CA PHE A 261 10.23 4.33 -4.58
C PHE A 261 11.36 5.14 -5.23
N ALA A 262 12.23 4.46 -5.96
CA ALA A 262 13.24 5.08 -6.81
C ALA A 262 13.08 4.57 -8.24
N CYS A 263 13.19 5.47 -9.22
CA CYS A 263 13.13 5.08 -10.63
C CYS A 263 14.43 4.39 -11.03
N LEU A 264 14.39 3.08 -11.31
CA LEU A 264 15.50 2.31 -11.87
C LEU A 264 15.46 2.42 -13.39
N PHE A 265 16.42 3.14 -13.97
CA PHE A 265 16.46 3.38 -15.42
C PHE A 265 17.23 2.30 -16.17
N GLY A 266 16.77 1.98 -17.38
CA GLY A 266 17.64 1.41 -18.40
C GLY A 266 18.19 2.45 -19.36
N ALA A 267 18.76 1.96 -20.47
CA ALA A 267 19.27 2.80 -21.52
C ALA A 267 18.13 3.52 -22.26
N LYS A 268 18.44 4.68 -22.83
CA LYS A 268 17.57 5.42 -23.75
C LYS A 268 17.16 4.55 -24.94
N GLY A 269 15.88 4.61 -25.26
CA GLY A 269 15.32 4.02 -26.47
C GLY A 269 15.53 4.89 -27.70
N GLU A 270 14.84 4.53 -28.79
CA GLU A 270 14.84 5.31 -30.05
C GLU A 270 14.21 6.71 -29.89
N ASP A 271 13.41 6.92 -28.85
CA ASP A 271 12.77 8.19 -28.50
C ASP A 271 13.67 9.13 -27.68
N ASP A 272 14.94 8.75 -27.45
CA ASP A 272 15.90 9.47 -26.59
C ASP A 272 15.43 9.61 -25.12
N ILE A 273 14.48 8.76 -24.70
CA ILE A 273 13.95 8.69 -23.34
C ILE A 273 14.38 7.37 -22.71
N ALA A 274 15.03 7.43 -21.55
CA ALA A 274 15.29 6.23 -20.75
C ALA A 274 14.02 5.87 -19.97
N LYS A 275 13.51 4.67 -20.21
CA LYS A 275 12.39 4.10 -19.48
C LYS A 275 12.91 3.31 -18.28
N GLY A 276 12.09 3.22 -17.25
CA GLY A 276 12.42 2.52 -16.02
C GLY A 276 11.19 2.06 -15.27
N THR A 277 11.41 1.44 -14.13
CA THR A 277 10.36 1.06 -13.19
C THR A 277 10.69 1.61 -11.81
N CYS A 278 9.66 2.01 -11.08
CA CYS A 278 9.79 2.42 -9.71
C CYS A 278 10.05 1.19 -8.84
N VAL A 279 11.25 1.07 -8.28
CA VAL A 279 11.59 0.01 -7.32
C VAL A 279 11.43 0.52 -5.91
N GLN A 280 10.87 -0.30 -5.01
CA GLN A 280 10.73 0.08 -3.61
C GLN A 280 12.11 0.22 -2.96
N VAL A 281 12.31 1.30 -2.22
CA VAL A 281 13.52 1.54 -1.42
C VAL A 281 13.18 1.43 0.07
N GLY A 282 14.11 0.91 0.87
CA GLY A 282 13.92 0.81 2.31
C GLY A 282 13.88 2.16 3.01
N THR A 283 13.52 2.16 4.30
CA THR A 283 13.38 3.37 5.14
C THR A 283 14.67 4.17 5.30
N GLN A 284 15.84 3.57 5.07
CA GLN A 284 17.13 4.27 5.11
C GLN A 284 17.39 5.13 3.87
N GLN A 285 16.48 5.15 2.89
CA GLN A 285 16.47 6.00 1.69
C GLN A 285 17.70 5.90 0.78
N LEU A 286 18.66 5.01 1.06
CA LEU A 286 19.73 4.73 0.11
C LEU A 286 19.12 4.02 -1.09
N ARG A 287 19.41 4.57 -2.26
CA ARG A 287 18.84 4.14 -3.52
C ARG A 287 19.80 3.16 -4.19
N PRO A 288 19.26 2.10 -4.84
CA PRO A 288 20.06 1.08 -5.48
C PRO A 288 20.79 1.65 -6.70
N ILE A 289 21.80 0.92 -7.16
CA ILE A 289 22.54 1.23 -8.39
C ILE A 289 21.58 1.32 -9.58
N GLY A 290 21.83 2.26 -10.50
CA GLY A 290 20.99 2.49 -11.68
C GLY A 290 19.81 3.43 -11.44
N SER A 291 19.51 3.78 -10.19
CA SER A 291 18.33 4.58 -9.85
C SER A 291 18.59 6.10 -9.86
N TYR A 292 17.55 6.90 -10.11
CA TYR A 292 17.64 8.37 -10.08
C TYR A 292 18.16 8.90 -8.74
N CYS A 293 19.09 9.87 -8.80
CA CYS A 293 19.60 10.58 -7.64
C CYS A 293 19.88 12.06 -7.95
N GLU A 294 19.92 12.87 -6.90
CA GLU A 294 20.27 14.29 -6.94
C GLU A 294 21.61 14.57 -6.27
N VAL A 295 21.93 13.81 -5.21
CA VAL A 295 23.16 13.96 -4.45
C VAL A 295 23.77 12.62 -4.11
N ASN A 296 25.08 12.59 -3.92
CA ASN A 296 25.85 11.38 -3.62
C ASN A 296 25.28 10.60 -2.42
N THR A 297 24.88 11.30 -1.36
CA THR A 297 24.42 10.68 -0.11
C THR A 297 23.09 9.94 -0.24
N GLN A 298 22.39 10.05 -1.37
CA GLN A 298 21.19 9.25 -1.65
C GLN A 298 21.53 7.86 -2.18
N CYS A 299 22.78 7.58 -2.55
CA CYS A 299 23.16 6.33 -3.20
C CYS A 299 23.85 5.39 -2.22
N GLU A 300 23.60 4.09 -2.32
CA GLU A 300 24.29 3.05 -1.53
C GLU A 300 25.82 3.17 -1.60
N ASN A 301 26.35 3.52 -2.78
CA ASN A 301 27.78 3.69 -3.02
C ASN A 301 28.27 5.16 -2.89
N ASN A 302 27.44 6.05 -2.34
CA ASN A 302 27.74 7.48 -2.18
C ASN A 302 28.21 8.16 -3.48
N SER A 303 27.65 7.77 -4.64
CA SER A 303 28.07 8.23 -5.96
C SER A 303 26.86 8.47 -6.85
N CYS A 304 26.54 9.75 -7.07
CA CYS A 304 25.47 10.23 -7.93
C CYS A 304 26.06 11.00 -9.10
N LEU A 305 25.99 10.43 -10.31
CA LEU A 305 26.64 11.02 -11.49
C LEU A 305 25.75 10.93 -12.72
N ALA A 306 25.82 11.96 -13.57
CA ALA A 306 25.13 12.00 -14.85
C ALA A 306 25.65 10.91 -15.80
N VAL A 307 24.72 10.14 -16.38
CA VAL A 307 25.00 9.11 -17.39
C VAL A 307 24.31 9.51 -18.69
N ALA A 308 25.09 9.64 -19.76
CA ALA A 308 24.63 10.14 -21.04
C ALA A 308 23.49 9.27 -21.63
N ASP A 309 23.63 7.95 -21.51
CA ASP A 309 22.66 6.96 -22.00
C ASP A 309 21.35 6.93 -21.21
N VAL A 310 21.30 7.60 -20.05
CA VAL A 310 20.06 7.78 -19.27
C VAL A 310 19.53 9.20 -19.42
N GLY A 311 20.42 10.17 -19.67
CA GLY A 311 20.08 11.60 -19.71
C GLY A 311 19.88 12.22 -18.33
N ARG A 312 20.21 11.52 -17.23
CA ARG A 312 20.09 11.98 -15.85
C ARG A 312 21.23 11.48 -14.96
N SER A 313 21.27 12.03 -13.74
CA SER A 313 22.08 11.51 -12.66
C SER A 313 21.47 10.25 -12.06
N ILE A 314 22.30 9.21 -11.94
CA ILE A 314 21.92 7.94 -11.32
C ILE A 314 22.96 7.50 -10.28
N CYS A 315 22.52 6.63 -9.37
CA CYS A 315 23.40 5.97 -8.42
C CYS A 315 24.32 5.01 -9.16
N ARG A 316 25.61 5.36 -9.18
CA ARG A 316 26.58 4.75 -10.10
C ARG A 316 27.41 3.67 -9.41
N GLN A 317 27.58 2.56 -10.12
CA GLN A 317 28.69 1.62 -9.94
C GLN A 317 29.47 1.53 -11.25
N THR A 318 30.80 1.58 -11.19
CA THR A 318 31.66 1.35 -12.35
C THR A 318 31.78 -0.14 -12.61
N CYS A 319 31.82 -0.54 -13.87
CA CYS A 319 31.95 -1.93 -14.29
C CYS A 319 32.88 -2.05 -15.51
N SER A 320 33.41 -3.25 -15.71
CA SER A 320 34.17 -3.66 -16.90
C SER A 320 33.34 -4.59 -17.78
N ASP A 321 32.47 -5.38 -17.16
CA ASP A 321 31.50 -6.27 -17.79
C ASP A 321 30.25 -6.45 -16.89
N ASP A 322 29.25 -7.17 -17.38
CA ASP A 322 27.98 -7.38 -16.66
C ASP A 322 28.15 -8.14 -15.34
N GLY A 323 29.24 -8.88 -15.16
CA GLY A 323 29.54 -9.60 -13.91
C GLY A 323 29.94 -8.68 -12.76
N ASP A 324 30.33 -7.43 -13.06
CA ASP A 324 30.62 -6.40 -12.05
C ASP A 324 29.34 -5.71 -11.54
N CYS A 325 28.18 -6.00 -12.14
CA CYS A 325 26.91 -5.34 -11.84
C CYS A 325 26.01 -6.20 -10.95
N SER A 326 25.09 -5.57 -10.21
CA SER A 326 24.12 -6.29 -9.38
C SER A 326 23.07 -6.99 -10.24
N GLU A 327 22.31 -7.90 -9.65
CA GLU A 327 21.13 -8.47 -10.31
C GLU A 327 20.22 -7.34 -10.85
N ASN A 328 19.63 -7.58 -12.03
CA ASN A 328 18.78 -6.63 -12.74
C ASN A 328 19.50 -5.37 -13.31
N THR A 329 20.83 -5.38 -13.37
CA THR A 329 21.62 -4.33 -14.00
C THR A 329 22.62 -4.89 -15.01
N GLN A 330 23.05 -4.06 -15.98
CA GLN A 330 24.02 -4.38 -17.02
C GLN A 330 25.07 -3.30 -17.13
N CYS A 331 26.26 -3.66 -17.61
CA CYS A 331 27.35 -2.75 -17.81
C CYS A 331 27.23 -2.05 -19.17
N LEU A 332 26.84 -0.77 -19.16
CA LEU A 332 26.84 0.08 -20.34
C LEU A 332 27.85 1.22 -20.17
N ASP A 333 28.79 1.31 -21.11
CA ASP A 333 29.84 2.34 -21.13
C ASP A 333 30.60 2.50 -19.78
N GLY A 334 30.85 1.37 -19.13
CA GLY A 334 31.57 1.29 -17.86
C GLY A 334 30.77 1.74 -16.64
N VAL A 335 29.43 1.73 -16.75
CA VAL A 335 28.48 2.03 -15.68
C VAL A 335 27.39 0.97 -15.61
N CYS A 336 27.10 0.48 -14.41
CA CYS A 336 25.94 -0.38 -14.19
C CYS A 336 24.65 0.46 -14.29
N ILE A 337 23.79 0.10 -15.23
CA ILE A 337 22.45 0.66 -15.44
C ILE A 337 21.41 -0.46 -15.29
N GLY A 338 20.16 -0.14 -14.99
CA GLY A 338 19.09 -1.14 -14.99
C GLY A 338 18.85 -1.72 -16.40
N PHE A 339 18.10 -2.83 -16.48
CA PHE A 339 17.70 -3.40 -17.78
C PHE A 339 16.66 -2.56 -18.54
N GLY A 340 16.08 -1.52 -17.93
CA GLY A 340 14.98 -0.75 -18.52
C GLY A 340 13.70 -0.88 -17.70
N PRO A 341 12.53 -0.61 -18.32
CA PRO A 341 11.27 -0.95 -17.68
C PRO A 341 11.25 -2.46 -17.50
N PHE A 342 11.03 -2.92 -16.28
CA PHE A 342 10.76 -4.33 -16.04
C PHE A 342 9.55 -4.71 -16.87
N GLU A 343 9.68 -5.76 -17.68
CA GLU A 343 8.53 -6.39 -18.32
C GLU A 343 7.57 -6.97 -17.27
N GLY A 344 8.04 -7.13 -16.03
CA GLY A 344 7.31 -7.72 -14.91
C GLY A 344 7.14 -9.22 -15.07
N ILE A 345 6.24 -9.79 -14.28
CA ILE A 345 5.88 -11.20 -14.39
C ILE A 345 4.69 -11.28 -15.34
N GLY A 346 4.91 -11.88 -16.52
CA GLY A 346 3.86 -12.05 -17.52
C GLY A 346 2.66 -12.82 -16.96
N CYS A 347 1.47 -12.53 -17.49
CA CYS A 347 0.28 -13.26 -17.08
C CYS A 347 0.32 -14.67 -17.68
N ASP A 348 0.18 -15.70 -16.85
CA ASP A 348 -0.04 -17.05 -17.35
C ASP A 348 -1.32 -17.06 -18.21
N GLU A 349 -1.28 -17.79 -19.34
CA GLU A 349 -2.21 -17.68 -20.46
C GLU A 349 -3.71 -17.68 -20.09
N GLU A 350 -4.47 -16.88 -20.85
CA GLU A 350 -5.92 -16.61 -20.82
C GLU A 350 -6.53 -16.44 -19.41
N PRO A 351 -6.80 -15.20 -18.96
CA PRO A 351 -7.55 -14.99 -17.72
C PRO A 351 -8.86 -15.79 -17.81
N PRO A 352 -9.28 -16.48 -16.72
CA PRO A 352 -10.59 -17.12 -16.68
C PRO A 352 -11.61 -16.06 -17.12
N SER A 353 -12.41 -16.42 -18.12
CA SER A 353 -13.23 -15.57 -18.99
C SER A 353 -14.23 -14.64 -18.27
N GLY A 354 -13.69 -13.67 -17.53
CA GLY A 354 -14.42 -12.79 -16.63
C GLY A 354 -13.66 -11.52 -16.23
N CYS A 355 -12.32 -11.51 -16.27
CA CYS A 355 -11.50 -10.33 -16.01
C CYS A 355 -10.91 -9.83 -17.34
N ALA A 356 -11.67 -9.00 -18.07
CA ALA A 356 -11.13 -8.35 -19.26
C ALA A 356 -10.16 -7.25 -18.82
N CYS A 357 -8.87 -7.60 -18.68
CA CYS A 357 -7.82 -6.61 -18.78
C CYS A 357 -7.97 -5.98 -20.15
N THR A 358 -8.48 -4.76 -20.22
CA THR A 358 -8.44 -3.94 -21.43
C THR A 358 -6.98 -3.66 -21.68
N GLN A 359 -6.30 -4.54 -22.41
CA GLN A 359 -5.03 -4.18 -23.01
C GLN A 359 -5.34 -2.98 -23.90
N ASN A 360 -4.88 -1.80 -23.46
CA ASN A 360 -4.74 -0.65 -24.32
C ASN A 360 -3.67 -1.02 -25.34
N ALA A 361 -4.05 -1.77 -26.37
CA ALA A 361 -3.29 -1.86 -27.59
C ALA A 361 -3.17 -0.42 -28.08
N THR A 362 -2.03 0.19 -27.82
CA THR A 362 -1.58 1.42 -28.46
C THR A 362 -1.60 1.14 -29.96
N THR A 363 -2.72 1.45 -30.58
CA THR A 363 -2.88 1.38 -32.03
C THR A 363 -2.04 2.51 -32.58
N ASP A 364 -0.80 2.19 -32.91
CA ASP A 364 0.09 3.05 -33.67
C ASP A 364 -0.64 3.47 -34.96
N PRO A 365 -1.02 4.75 -35.14
CA PRO A 365 -1.78 5.20 -36.30
C PRO A 365 -0.95 5.28 -37.59
N SER A 366 0.32 4.84 -37.57
CA SER A 366 1.26 4.97 -38.69
C SER A 366 1.03 4.05 -39.89
N ALA A 367 0.22 2.99 -39.76
CA ALA A 367 0.17 1.92 -40.78
C ALA A 367 -1.02 1.96 -41.77
N ALA A 368 -1.91 2.96 -41.70
CA ALA A 368 -3.14 2.98 -42.50
C ALA A 368 -3.21 4.15 -43.50
N LEU A 369 -2.23 4.31 -44.40
CA LEU A 369 -2.37 5.27 -45.51
C LEU A 369 -1.49 4.97 -46.74
N LEU A 370 -1.60 3.77 -47.31
CA LEU A 370 -1.00 3.50 -48.63
C LEU A 370 -1.74 2.38 -49.38
N LEU A 371 -2.98 2.63 -49.78
CA LEU A 371 -3.64 1.83 -50.84
C LEU A 371 -4.82 2.61 -51.44
N GLY A 372 -4.64 3.10 -52.67
CA GLY A 372 -5.78 3.34 -53.56
C GLY A 372 -5.78 4.62 -54.39
N ILE A 373 -4.78 4.87 -55.24
CA ILE A 373 -5.01 5.64 -56.49
C ILE A 373 -4.19 5.05 -57.64
N LEU A 374 -4.75 4.05 -58.33
CA LEU A 374 -4.40 3.72 -59.71
C LEU A 374 -5.66 3.33 -60.48
N PHE A 375 -5.77 3.86 -61.70
CA PHE A 375 -6.77 3.62 -62.76
C PHE A 375 -8.01 4.53 -62.82
N TRP A 376 -7.91 5.58 -63.65
CA TRP A 376 -8.65 5.73 -64.92
C TRP A 376 -8.07 6.99 -65.61
N GLY A 377 -7.57 6.97 -66.84
CA GLY A 377 -8.05 6.24 -68.00
C GLY A 377 -8.42 7.26 -69.07
N PHE A 378 -7.43 7.62 -69.90
CA PHE A 378 -7.50 8.54 -71.04
C PHE A 378 -8.81 8.46 -71.84
N ARG A 379 -9.50 9.59 -72.01
CA ARG A 379 -10.44 9.78 -73.14
C ARG A 379 -10.02 10.95 -74.02
N LYS A 380 -9.54 10.56 -75.21
CA LYS A 380 -9.16 11.35 -76.38
C LYS A 380 -10.06 12.57 -76.65
N ARG A 381 -9.44 13.74 -76.79
CA ARG A 381 -9.88 14.82 -77.70
C ARG A 381 -9.02 14.77 -78.96
N ARG A 382 -9.63 14.62 -80.14
CA ARG A 382 -9.10 15.18 -81.40
C ARG A 382 -10.22 15.97 -82.08
N ARG A 383 -9.85 17.22 -82.39
CA ARG A 383 -10.51 18.33 -83.13
C ARG A 383 -10.74 17.96 -84.61
N PRO A 384 -11.39 18.79 -85.46
CA PRO A 384 -11.90 20.16 -85.28
C PRO A 384 -13.42 20.31 -85.29
#